data_AF-A0A7Y2VEP1-F1
#
_entry.id   AF-A0A7Y2VEP1-F1
#
_cell.length_a   1.000
_cell.length_b   1.000
_cell.length_c   1.000
_cell.angle_alpha   90.00
_cell.angle_beta   90.00
_cell.angle_gamma   90.00
#
_symmetry.space_group_name_H-M   'P 1'
#
loop_
_entity.id
_entity.type
_entity.pdbx_description
1 polymer ?
#
loop_
_entity_poly.entity_id
_entity_poly.type
_entity_poly.pdbx_seq_one_letter_code
_entity_poly.pdbx_strand_id
1 'polypeptide(L)'
;MRNSFFFITLLTGIVQSIAQAPSLPVDLRQHNLTEFNSSLLSPVFSLDRNQPRSVALWSRWQWQTIDGDPTTILLNYTQKFTPEMAGGLGVFQHNTGVFLNRGGVLNYAYALELSPGIQLAAGLNLFGYQRQLADDRFQINPDIVFPQFGESNDFIVQLAPSFRFQFGQFSLGMVVENLIDYNLSANESQVSANGNIFMGLAGYRIPVNLFADSGSSFLQPTLYVKRLPDFENQVGITTLFSTPRFWAQAGFNSFYGVSGGIGGRFFNKFSIGALIEYGTQSDLRDQDPSFELVTAYTFGPQTMRKKISGFEEKDEQEVLVDAIPVPEEKDIPDTEQVESEALKEAAALAAAKKVRDSLAKIEETKGILKEQLKRRKQRDSIRDVEKRKAEMLAAQKKQRRLDSVAAVRWEQAQKDRAQRVQDSLREREAELAEAARRKVETLKTAQKREKVTPMEGEKYEEAVSEEGLEPGYYLIANVFGTKRYYEAFMKTLRDKGLNPKSFYRASRKFNYVYLGRYNTIREARQARDSKFNGRYTDKTWIFRVVEK
;
A
#
# COMPACT_ATOMS: atom_id res chain seq x y z
N MET A 1 -26.27 29.32 -28.53
CA MET A 1 -26.05 29.53 -27.08
C MET A 1 -27.15 28.84 -26.29
N ARG A 2 -26.78 28.24 -25.14
CA ARG A 2 -27.54 27.37 -24.22
C ARG A 2 -27.79 25.94 -24.71
N ASN A 3 -27.59 24.88 -23.94
CA ASN A 3 -26.88 24.68 -22.67
C ASN A 3 -26.57 23.18 -22.57
N SER A 4 -25.32 22.84 -22.24
CA SER A 4 -24.88 21.48 -21.91
C SER A 4 -25.23 21.16 -20.45
N PHE A 5 -25.93 20.04 -20.22
CA PHE A 5 -25.97 19.33 -18.95
C PHE A 5 -26.42 17.89 -19.22
N PHE A 6 -25.47 16.98 -19.42
CA PHE A 6 -25.67 15.54 -19.23
C PHE A 6 -24.31 14.90 -19.02
N PHE A 7 -24.18 14.16 -17.91
CA PHE A 7 -23.12 13.25 -17.45
C PHE A 7 -22.69 13.59 -16.02
N ILE A 8 -23.21 12.83 -15.06
CA ILE A 8 -22.53 12.22 -13.90
C ILE A 8 -23.63 11.50 -13.11
N THR A 9 -23.86 10.22 -13.44
CA THR A 9 -24.58 9.27 -12.59
C THR A 9 -24.30 7.85 -13.08
N LEU A 10 -23.16 7.27 -12.66
CA LEU A 10 -23.04 5.82 -12.51
C LEU A 10 -21.82 5.49 -11.62
N LEU A 11 -22.00 5.59 -10.31
CA LEU A 11 -21.10 4.98 -9.34
C LEU A 11 -21.89 4.59 -8.09
N THR A 12 -22.79 3.61 -8.24
CA THR A 12 -23.52 3.02 -7.11
C THR A 12 -23.10 1.57 -6.91
N GLY A 13 -22.46 1.38 -5.76
CA GLY A 13 -22.31 0.20 -4.92
C GLY A 13 -22.75 -1.17 -5.43
N ILE A 14 -21.77 -2.06 -5.52
CA ILE A 14 -21.94 -3.48 -5.23
C ILE A 14 -20.89 -3.81 -4.17
N VAL A 15 -21.32 -3.99 -2.92
CA VAL A 15 -20.52 -4.59 -1.86
C VAL A 15 -21.08 -5.98 -1.65
N GLN A 16 -20.33 -7.00 -2.03
CA GLN A 16 -20.52 -8.35 -1.52
C GLN A 16 -19.41 -8.63 -0.51
N SER A 17 -19.82 -8.95 0.71
CA SER A 17 -18.93 -9.30 1.80
C SER A 17 -18.77 -10.81 1.88
N ILE A 18 -17.65 -11.33 1.37
CA ILE A 18 -17.17 -12.67 1.67
C ILE A 18 -16.23 -12.53 2.87
N ALA A 19 -16.64 -13.10 4.00
CA ALA A 19 -15.82 -13.16 5.20
C ALA A 19 -14.92 -14.40 5.12
N GLN A 20 -13.63 -14.17 4.84
CA GLN A 20 -12.54 -15.02 5.31
C GLN A 20 -11.55 -14.11 6.05
N ALA A 21 -10.90 -14.62 7.09
CA ALA A 21 -9.90 -13.86 7.85
C ALA A 21 -8.93 -13.20 6.86
N PRO A 22 -8.56 -11.92 7.03
CA PRO A 22 -7.81 -11.22 6.00
C PRO A 22 -6.41 -11.84 5.89
N SER A 23 -6.22 -12.71 4.91
CA SER A 23 -4.89 -13.03 4.43
C SER A 23 -4.28 -11.74 3.91
N LEU A 24 -3.00 -11.50 4.14
CA LEU A 24 -2.37 -10.29 3.63
C LEU A 24 -2.50 -10.21 2.11
N PRO A 25 -2.70 -9.01 1.54
CA PRO A 25 -2.63 -8.86 0.10
C PRO A 25 -1.28 -9.37 -0.39
N VAL A 26 -1.27 -10.09 -1.51
CA VAL A 26 -0.04 -10.64 -2.10
C VAL A 26 0.83 -9.47 -2.58
N ASP A 27 1.89 -9.18 -1.84
CA ASP A 27 2.54 -7.86 -1.87
C ASP A 27 3.97 -7.89 -2.41
N LEU A 28 4.14 -8.50 -3.59
CA LEU A 28 5.40 -8.42 -4.32
C LEU A 28 5.71 -6.98 -4.77
N ARG A 29 4.67 -6.16 -4.97
CA ARG A 29 4.75 -4.78 -5.45
C ARG A 29 4.65 -3.77 -4.31
N GLN A 30 5.70 -3.74 -3.52
CA GLN A 30 5.76 -2.91 -2.33
C GLN A 30 5.75 -1.42 -2.63
N HIS A 31 4.99 -0.69 -1.83
CA HIS A 31 4.83 0.75 -1.92
C HIS A 31 6.11 1.53 -1.56
N ASN A 32 7.05 0.90 -0.84
CA ASN A 32 8.34 1.50 -0.50
C ASN A 32 9.35 1.49 -1.66
N LEU A 33 9.08 0.77 -2.76
CA LEU A 33 9.93 0.72 -3.95
C LEU A 33 9.82 2.03 -4.77
N THR A 34 10.45 3.08 -4.26
CA THR A 34 10.33 4.43 -4.86
C THR A 34 11.52 4.82 -5.71
N GLU A 35 12.73 4.41 -5.33
CA GLU A 35 13.97 4.75 -6.04
C GLU A 35 14.47 3.58 -6.89
N PHE A 36 14.99 2.54 -6.25
CA PHE A 36 15.42 1.30 -6.91
C PHE A 36 14.27 0.30 -6.97
N ASN A 37 14.26 -0.57 -7.99
CA ASN A 37 13.23 -1.60 -8.19
C ASN A 37 11.79 -1.07 -8.33
N SER A 38 11.65 0.26 -8.49
CA SER A 38 10.38 0.95 -8.66
C SER A 38 9.61 0.51 -9.93
N SER A 39 10.29 -0.13 -10.89
CA SER A 39 9.65 -0.78 -12.03
C SER A 39 8.64 -1.87 -11.63
N LEU A 40 8.79 -2.49 -10.46
CA LEU A 40 7.78 -3.44 -9.96
C LEU A 40 6.50 -2.73 -9.52
N LEU A 41 6.65 -1.60 -8.81
CA LEU A 41 5.52 -0.77 -8.40
C LEU A 41 4.78 -0.20 -9.61
N SER A 42 5.53 0.34 -10.58
CA SER A 42 4.96 0.79 -11.85
C SER A 42 5.97 0.57 -12.98
N PRO A 43 5.61 -0.21 -14.02
CA PRO A 43 6.50 -0.49 -15.14
C PRO A 43 7.14 0.76 -15.78
N VAL A 44 6.43 1.88 -15.87
CA VAL A 44 6.94 3.14 -16.45
C VAL A 44 8.07 3.79 -15.63
N PHE A 45 8.26 3.41 -14.37
CA PHE A 45 9.32 3.99 -13.53
C PHE A 45 10.74 3.53 -13.91
N SER A 46 10.87 2.52 -14.78
CA SER A 46 12.15 2.20 -15.41
C SER A 46 12.69 3.33 -16.30
N LEU A 47 11.83 4.28 -16.72
CA LEU A 47 12.23 5.45 -17.50
C LEU A 47 12.97 6.51 -16.68
N ASP A 48 12.65 6.70 -15.39
CA ASP A 48 13.17 7.85 -14.63
C ASP A 48 13.53 7.62 -13.16
N ARG A 49 13.02 6.59 -12.48
CA ARG A 49 13.28 6.37 -11.04
C ARG A 49 14.41 5.36 -10.78
N ASN A 50 14.43 4.23 -11.48
CA ASN A 50 15.36 3.09 -11.27
C ASN A 50 16.86 3.36 -11.47
N GLN A 51 17.28 4.59 -11.78
CA GLN A 51 18.64 4.92 -12.23
C GLN A 51 19.14 3.95 -13.32
N PRO A 52 18.61 4.04 -14.55
CA PRO A 52 18.87 3.05 -15.60
C PRO A 52 20.36 2.84 -15.89
N ARG A 53 20.68 1.63 -16.33
CA ARG A 53 22.03 1.02 -16.34
C ARG A 53 22.51 0.71 -14.93
N SER A 54 21.69 -0.01 -14.19
CA SER A 54 22.00 -0.45 -12.82
C SER A 54 21.45 -1.85 -12.53
N VAL A 55 22.14 -2.56 -11.63
CA VAL A 55 21.65 -3.76 -10.97
C VAL A 55 21.27 -3.39 -9.55
N ALA A 56 20.07 -3.74 -9.11
CA ALA A 56 19.60 -3.50 -7.75
C ALA A 56 19.09 -4.79 -7.09
N LEU A 57 19.59 -5.08 -5.89
CA LEU A 57 19.11 -6.13 -5.01
C LEU A 57 18.24 -5.49 -3.92
N TRP A 58 17.05 -6.03 -3.74
CA TRP A 58 16.15 -5.68 -2.65
C TRP A 58 15.81 -6.92 -1.85
N SER A 59 15.86 -6.81 -0.53
CA SER A 59 15.48 -7.85 0.40
C SER A 59 14.55 -7.26 1.44
N ARG A 60 13.47 -7.97 1.74
CA ARG A 60 12.47 -7.56 2.72
C ARG A 60 12.13 -8.73 3.63
N TRP A 61 12.16 -8.45 4.93
CA TRP A 61 11.78 -9.34 6.01
C TRP A 61 10.58 -8.72 6.71
N GLN A 62 9.43 -9.38 6.65
CA GLN A 62 8.19 -8.86 7.24
C GLN A 62 7.91 -9.61 8.53
N TRP A 63 7.66 -8.86 9.61
CA TRP A 63 7.04 -9.34 10.86
C TRP A 63 7.69 -10.62 11.40
N GLN A 64 8.98 -10.53 11.68
CA GLN A 64 9.81 -11.72 11.88
C GLN A 64 9.43 -12.46 13.17
N THR A 65 9.10 -13.75 13.08
CA THR A 65 8.83 -14.70 14.16
C THR A 65 9.65 -15.98 13.93
N ILE A 66 9.60 -16.94 14.87
CA ILE A 66 10.49 -18.12 14.82
C ILE A 66 10.13 -19.09 13.67
N ASP A 67 8.92 -19.03 13.09
CA ASP A 67 8.33 -20.19 12.42
C ASP A 67 7.55 -19.95 11.09
N GLY A 68 7.83 -18.91 10.29
CA GLY A 68 7.30 -18.86 8.90
C GLY A 68 7.07 -17.50 8.26
N ASP A 69 8.05 -16.60 8.32
CA ASP A 69 7.79 -15.20 7.98
C ASP A 69 7.79 -14.89 6.47
N PRO A 70 6.96 -13.93 6.03
CA PRO A 70 7.02 -13.44 4.67
C PRO A 70 8.38 -12.77 4.41
N THR A 71 9.04 -13.24 3.35
CA THR A 71 10.35 -12.75 2.94
C THR A 71 10.39 -12.58 1.43
N THR A 72 11.04 -11.51 0.98
CA THR A 72 11.19 -11.24 -0.45
C THR A 72 12.63 -10.92 -0.77
N ILE A 73 13.16 -11.51 -1.83
CA ILE A 73 14.45 -11.16 -2.40
C ILE A 73 14.24 -10.96 -3.89
N LEU A 74 14.68 -9.82 -4.41
CA LEU A 74 14.60 -9.44 -5.81
C LEU A 74 15.95 -8.92 -6.27
N LEU A 75 16.47 -9.49 -7.35
CA LEU A 75 17.57 -8.91 -8.11
C LEU A 75 17.01 -8.41 -9.44
N ASN A 76 17.27 -7.16 -9.79
CA ASN A 76 16.71 -6.52 -10.98
C ASN A 76 17.77 -5.70 -11.69
N TYR A 77 17.83 -5.85 -13.01
CA TYR A 77 18.64 -5.04 -13.90
C TYR A 77 17.75 -4.13 -14.72
N THR A 78 18.04 -2.83 -14.76
CA THR A 78 17.30 -1.85 -15.56
C THR A 78 18.25 -1.14 -16.53
N GLN A 79 17.78 -0.87 -17.76
CA GLN A 79 18.55 -0.25 -18.84
C GLN A 79 17.65 0.67 -19.67
N LYS A 80 18.16 1.85 -20.07
CA LYS A 80 17.55 2.60 -21.18
C LYS A 80 18.10 2.13 -22.51
N PHE A 81 17.21 1.95 -23.48
CA PHE A 81 17.53 1.62 -24.86
C PHE A 81 17.55 2.87 -25.73
N THR A 82 16.60 3.78 -25.50
CA THR A 82 16.56 5.13 -26.09
C THR A 82 16.15 6.13 -25.00
N PRO A 83 16.14 7.45 -25.26
CA PRO A 83 15.58 8.41 -24.31
C PRO A 83 14.09 8.12 -23.96
N GLU A 84 13.36 7.50 -24.88
CA GLU A 84 11.94 7.17 -24.80
C GLU A 84 11.66 5.73 -24.35
N MET A 85 12.64 4.82 -24.49
CA MET A 85 12.49 3.39 -24.22
C MET A 85 13.40 2.93 -23.09
N ALA A 86 12.81 2.25 -22.10
CA ALA A 86 13.53 1.55 -21.05
C ALA A 86 12.97 0.16 -20.82
N GLY A 87 13.78 -0.71 -20.24
CA GLY A 87 13.33 -2.02 -19.81
C GLY A 87 14.26 -2.62 -18.79
N GLY A 88 13.89 -3.81 -18.33
CA GLY A 88 14.63 -4.51 -17.32
C GLY A 88 14.29 -5.98 -17.24
N LEU A 89 15.17 -6.71 -16.56
CA LEU A 89 15.00 -8.12 -16.23
C LEU A 89 15.26 -8.28 -14.75
N GLY A 90 14.34 -8.92 -14.05
CA GLY A 90 14.49 -9.27 -12.64
C GLY A 90 14.22 -10.74 -12.38
N VAL A 91 14.83 -11.24 -11.30
CA VAL A 91 14.56 -12.55 -10.71
C VAL A 91 14.21 -12.35 -9.25
N PHE A 92 13.23 -13.10 -8.77
CA PHE A 92 12.74 -12.96 -7.40
C PHE A 92 12.42 -14.31 -6.76
N GLN A 93 12.55 -14.30 -5.44
CA GLN A 93 11.96 -15.27 -4.55
C GLN A 93 11.07 -14.50 -3.57
N HIS A 94 9.80 -14.88 -3.48
CA HIS A 94 8.81 -14.23 -2.64
C HIS A 94 8.05 -15.28 -1.84
N ASN A 95 8.33 -15.34 -0.56
CA ASN A 95 7.59 -16.13 0.42
C ASN A 95 6.48 -15.26 1.01
N THR A 96 5.23 -15.68 0.85
CA THR A 96 4.05 -15.02 1.46
C THR A 96 3.71 -15.56 2.85
N GLY A 97 4.49 -16.52 3.36
CA GLY A 97 4.19 -17.31 4.56
C GLY A 97 3.39 -18.59 4.25
N VAL A 98 2.59 -18.58 3.18
CA VAL A 98 1.82 -19.76 2.71
C VAL A 98 2.42 -20.33 1.43
N PHE A 99 2.79 -19.46 0.50
CA PHE A 99 3.32 -19.84 -0.79
C PHE A 99 4.72 -19.26 -0.99
N LEU A 100 5.58 -20.07 -1.59
CA LEU A 100 6.87 -19.68 -2.10
C LEU A 100 6.79 -19.50 -3.62
N ASN A 101 6.90 -18.26 -4.06
CA ASN A 101 6.92 -17.89 -5.46
C ASN A 101 8.37 -17.67 -5.91
N ARG A 102 8.82 -18.41 -6.93
CA ARG A 102 10.15 -18.26 -7.52
C ARG A 102 10.02 -18.01 -9.00
N GLY A 103 10.59 -16.91 -9.49
CA GLY A 103 10.46 -16.60 -10.91
C GLY A 103 11.19 -15.34 -11.34
N GLY A 104 10.74 -14.81 -12.47
CA GLY A 104 11.32 -13.64 -13.10
C GLY A 104 10.28 -12.64 -13.55
N VAL A 105 10.75 -11.42 -13.79
CA VAL A 105 9.97 -10.30 -14.32
C VAL A 105 10.71 -9.67 -15.49
N LEU A 106 9.99 -9.50 -16.59
CA LEU A 106 10.42 -8.67 -17.72
C LEU A 106 9.67 -7.34 -17.65
N ASN A 107 10.41 -6.24 -17.72
CA ASN A 107 9.88 -4.89 -17.74
C ASN A 107 10.17 -4.22 -19.08
N TYR A 108 9.17 -3.53 -19.62
CA TYR A 108 9.32 -2.64 -20.76
C TYR A 108 8.49 -1.38 -20.58
N ALA A 109 9.03 -0.23 -20.92
CA ALA A 109 8.37 1.06 -20.84
C ALA A 109 8.70 1.94 -22.04
N TYR A 110 7.70 2.65 -22.53
CA TYR A 110 7.79 3.59 -23.63
C TYR A 110 7.16 4.93 -23.25
N ALA A 111 7.85 6.02 -23.53
CA ALA A 111 7.41 7.38 -23.34
C ALA A 111 7.21 8.09 -24.68
N LEU A 112 6.01 8.61 -24.88
CA LEU A 112 5.65 9.53 -25.96
C LEU A 112 5.70 10.97 -25.44
N GLU A 113 6.63 11.76 -25.97
CA GLU A 113 6.69 13.20 -25.72
C GLU A 113 5.71 13.89 -26.69
N LEU A 114 4.65 14.49 -26.17
CA LEU A 114 3.64 15.18 -26.99
C LEU A 114 4.06 16.62 -27.29
N SER A 115 4.60 17.30 -26.28
CA SER A 115 5.13 18.66 -26.34
C SER A 115 6.12 18.87 -25.18
N PRO A 116 6.92 19.95 -25.18
CA PRO A 116 7.86 20.21 -24.09
C PRO A 116 7.14 20.24 -22.73
N GLY A 117 7.52 19.32 -21.84
CA GLY A 117 6.92 19.16 -20.52
C GLY A 117 5.63 18.32 -20.48
N ILE A 118 5.12 17.78 -21.60
CA ILE A 118 3.98 16.86 -21.62
C ILE A 118 4.41 15.51 -22.15
N GLN A 119 4.33 14.49 -21.30
CA GLN A 119 4.70 13.12 -21.65
C GLN A 119 3.58 12.14 -21.28
N LEU A 120 3.27 11.24 -22.21
CA LEU A 120 2.47 10.04 -21.97
C LEU A 120 3.41 8.84 -21.97
N ALA A 121 3.39 8.04 -20.91
CA ALA A 121 4.16 6.81 -20.84
C ALA A 121 3.23 5.61 -20.65
N ALA A 122 3.56 4.51 -21.31
CA ALA A 122 2.95 3.21 -21.12
C ALA A 122 4.05 2.20 -20.82
N GLY A 123 3.77 1.25 -19.93
CA GLY A 123 4.73 0.21 -19.61
C GLY A 123 4.03 -1.08 -19.22
N LEU A 124 4.79 -2.17 -19.27
CA LEU A 124 4.34 -3.53 -19.07
C LEU A 124 5.34 -4.29 -18.21
N ASN A 125 4.84 -4.97 -17.20
CA ASN A 125 5.58 -6.05 -16.55
C ASN A 125 4.94 -7.39 -16.90
N LEU A 126 5.78 -8.35 -17.29
CA LEU A 126 5.42 -9.74 -17.51
C LEU A 126 6.15 -10.60 -16.48
N PHE A 127 5.41 -11.31 -15.65
CA PHE A 127 5.94 -12.23 -14.64
C PHE A 127 5.74 -13.66 -15.12
N GLY A 128 6.74 -14.50 -14.87
CA GLY A 128 6.63 -15.94 -14.97
C GLY A 128 7.24 -16.54 -13.70
N TYR A 129 6.44 -17.26 -12.92
CA TYR A 129 6.91 -17.81 -11.66
C TYR A 129 6.23 -19.13 -11.31
N GLN A 130 6.97 -19.93 -10.55
CA GLN A 130 6.52 -21.17 -9.97
C GLN A 130 6.04 -20.90 -8.54
N ARG A 131 4.81 -21.31 -8.23
CA ARG A 131 4.18 -21.22 -6.90
C ARG A 131 4.17 -22.59 -6.25
N GLN A 132 4.77 -22.68 -5.07
CA GLN A 132 4.84 -23.89 -4.24
C GLN A 132 4.35 -23.56 -2.83
N LEU A 133 3.95 -24.56 -2.05
CA LEU A 133 3.72 -24.34 -0.61
C LEU A 133 5.06 -24.02 0.07
N ALA A 134 5.07 -23.00 0.92
CA ALA A 134 6.27 -22.51 1.58
C ALA A 134 6.78 -23.46 2.69
N ASP A 135 5.92 -24.34 3.18
CA ASP A 135 6.17 -25.18 4.36
C ASP A 135 5.61 -26.59 4.13
N ASP A 136 6.48 -27.58 4.33
CA ASP A 136 6.19 -29.01 4.23
C ASP A 136 5.52 -29.57 5.49
N ARG A 137 5.35 -28.77 6.56
CA ARG A 137 4.53 -29.11 7.75
C ARG A 137 3.03 -29.13 7.45
N PHE A 138 2.59 -28.50 6.36
CA PHE A 138 1.26 -28.71 5.79
C PHE A 138 1.23 -29.99 4.96
N GLN A 139 1.64 -31.12 5.54
CA GLN A 139 1.42 -32.42 4.92
C GLN A 139 -0.08 -32.66 4.89
N ILE A 140 -0.66 -32.51 3.71
CA ILE A 140 -2.03 -32.94 3.46
C ILE A 140 -2.01 -34.44 3.67
N ASN A 141 -2.63 -34.87 4.76
CA ASN A 141 -2.86 -36.29 4.98
C ASN A 141 -3.56 -36.82 3.72
N PRO A 142 -2.99 -37.79 2.98
CA PRO A 142 -3.56 -38.27 1.72
C PRO A 142 -4.98 -38.86 1.88
N ASP A 143 -5.38 -39.14 3.12
CA ASP A 143 -6.73 -39.62 3.48
C ASP A 143 -7.74 -38.50 3.78
N ILE A 144 -7.30 -37.23 3.87
CA ILE A 144 -8.15 -36.04 4.10
C ILE A 144 -7.98 -35.10 2.90
N VAL A 145 -8.85 -35.24 1.91
CA VAL A 145 -8.91 -34.33 0.77
C VAL A 145 -9.50 -33.00 1.23
N PHE A 146 -8.65 -32.04 1.59
CA PHE A 146 -9.04 -30.63 1.59
C PHE A 146 -9.01 -30.14 0.13
N PRO A 147 -10.14 -29.77 -0.49
CA PRO A 147 -10.18 -29.32 -1.89
C PRO A 147 -9.39 -28.02 -2.15
N GLN A 148 -8.85 -27.40 -1.10
CA GLN A 148 -8.40 -26.01 -1.09
C GLN A 148 -6.87 -25.87 -1.14
N PHE A 149 -6.15 -26.98 -0.97
CA PHE A 149 -4.69 -27.04 -1.00
C PHE A 149 -4.25 -28.23 -1.83
N GLY A 150 -4.85 -28.47 -3.01
CA GLY A 150 -4.28 -29.49 -3.91
C GLY A 150 -2.78 -29.19 -4.10
N GLU A 151 -1.92 -30.17 -3.84
CA GLU A 151 -0.49 -30.02 -4.12
C GLU A 151 -0.33 -29.79 -5.62
N SER A 152 -0.28 -28.52 -6.03
CA SER A 152 0.01 -28.16 -7.40
C SER A 152 1.10 -27.11 -7.40
N ASN A 153 2.26 -27.59 -7.83
CA ASN A 153 3.37 -26.78 -8.24
C ASN A 153 2.96 -26.02 -9.51
N ASP A 154 2.37 -24.84 -9.31
CA ASP A 154 1.71 -24.08 -10.38
C ASP A 154 2.70 -23.15 -11.05
N PHE A 155 2.80 -23.19 -12.38
CA PHE A 155 3.49 -22.16 -13.13
C PHE A 155 2.51 -21.09 -13.59
N ILE A 156 2.75 -19.87 -13.15
CA ILE A 156 1.85 -18.74 -13.34
C ILE A 156 2.51 -17.71 -14.23
N VAL A 157 1.74 -17.21 -15.21
CA VAL A 157 2.12 -16.09 -16.05
C VAL A 157 1.19 -14.91 -15.77
N GLN A 158 1.77 -13.79 -15.36
CA GLN A 158 1.01 -12.60 -14.98
C GLN A 158 1.45 -11.37 -15.79
N LEU A 159 0.48 -10.64 -16.31
CA LEU A 159 0.67 -9.44 -17.11
C LEU A 159 0.10 -8.22 -16.41
N ALA A 160 0.90 -7.16 -16.37
CA ALA A 160 0.60 -6.00 -15.56
C ALA A 160 1.04 -4.68 -16.19
N PRO A 161 0.11 -3.97 -16.83
CA PRO A 161 0.40 -2.71 -17.47
C PRO A 161 0.38 -1.52 -16.50
N SER A 162 0.96 -0.42 -16.94
CA SER A 162 0.83 0.89 -16.31
C SER A 162 0.81 2.00 -17.34
N PHE A 163 0.16 3.09 -16.98
CA PHE A 163 0.09 4.32 -17.76
C PHE A 163 0.46 5.49 -16.87
N ARG A 164 1.17 6.48 -17.41
CA ARG A 164 1.50 7.72 -16.72
C ARG A 164 1.34 8.90 -17.65
N PHE A 165 0.57 9.89 -17.20
CA PHE A 165 0.56 11.23 -17.75
C PHE A 165 1.43 12.13 -16.90
N GLN A 166 2.33 12.88 -17.55
CA GLN A 166 3.21 13.82 -16.88
C GLN A 166 3.05 15.21 -17.51
N PHE A 167 2.89 16.21 -16.64
CA PHE A 167 2.80 17.63 -16.99
C PHE A 167 3.80 18.42 -16.13
N GLY A 168 4.93 18.79 -16.72
CA GLY A 168 6.07 19.36 -16.04
C GLY A 168 6.60 18.42 -14.95
N GLN A 169 6.48 18.86 -13.70
CA GLN A 169 6.89 18.11 -12.51
C GLN A 169 5.77 17.26 -11.90
N PHE A 170 4.52 17.44 -12.34
CA PHE A 170 3.39 16.66 -11.88
C PHE A 170 3.25 15.39 -12.71
N SER A 171 2.94 14.27 -12.05
CA SER A 171 2.68 12.99 -12.69
C SER A 171 1.42 12.35 -12.09
N LEU A 172 0.58 11.80 -12.97
CA LEU A 172 -0.58 10.99 -12.64
C LEU A 172 -0.43 9.64 -13.33
N GLY A 173 -0.53 8.55 -12.58
CA GLY A 173 -0.35 7.20 -13.08
C GLY A 173 -1.47 6.26 -12.66
N MET A 174 -1.64 5.21 -13.44
CA MET A 174 -2.52 4.08 -13.17
C MET A 174 -1.74 2.80 -13.42
N VAL A 175 -1.85 1.84 -12.52
CA VAL A 175 -1.23 0.52 -12.61
C VAL A 175 -2.32 -0.52 -12.44
N VAL A 176 -2.28 -1.57 -13.25
CA VAL A 176 -3.08 -2.78 -13.07
C VAL A 176 -2.10 -3.90 -12.73
N GLU A 177 -2.15 -4.41 -11.50
CA GLU A 177 -1.10 -5.33 -11.03
C GLU A 177 -1.26 -6.74 -11.61
N ASN A 178 -2.49 -7.17 -11.89
CA ASN A 178 -2.85 -8.51 -12.39
C ASN A 178 -3.95 -8.39 -13.47
N LEU A 179 -3.64 -7.78 -14.62
CA LEU A 179 -4.61 -7.70 -15.72
C LEU A 179 -4.91 -9.09 -16.31
N ILE A 180 -3.84 -9.88 -16.48
CA ILE A 180 -3.90 -11.29 -16.88
C ILE A 180 -3.07 -12.09 -15.88
N ASP A 181 -3.55 -13.27 -15.53
CA ASP A 181 -3.00 -14.19 -14.54
C ASP A 181 -3.47 -15.60 -14.95
N TYR A 182 -2.56 -16.35 -15.57
CA TYR A 182 -2.85 -17.64 -16.16
C TYR A 182 -2.00 -18.71 -15.52
N ASN A 183 -2.64 -19.74 -14.98
CA ASN A 183 -1.97 -20.92 -14.46
C ASN A 183 -1.78 -21.92 -15.61
N LEU A 184 -0.55 -22.03 -16.12
CA LEU A 184 -0.18 -22.97 -17.17
C LEU A 184 -0.27 -24.43 -16.70
N SER A 185 -0.06 -24.71 -15.41
CA SER A 185 -0.11 -26.07 -14.87
C SER A 185 -1.55 -26.59 -14.77
N ALA A 186 -2.48 -25.75 -14.30
CA ALA A 186 -3.90 -26.09 -14.19
C ALA A 186 -4.71 -25.81 -15.47
N ASN A 187 -4.10 -25.13 -16.45
CA ASN A 187 -4.75 -24.64 -17.67
C ASN A 187 -5.99 -23.75 -17.39
N GLU A 188 -5.94 -23.01 -16.28
CA GLU A 188 -7.02 -22.17 -15.76
C GLU A 188 -6.60 -20.70 -15.65
N SER A 189 -7.50 -19.80 -16.01
CA SER A 189 -7.32 -18.35 -15.78
C SER A 189 -7.63 -18.04 -14.32
N GLN A 190 -6.63 -17.56 -13.56
CA GLN A 190 -6.77 -17.24 -12.13
C GLN A 190 -7.26 -15.80 -11.90
N VAL A 191 -7.23 -14.93 -12.92
CA VAL A 191 -7.73 -13.53 -12.90
C VAL A 191 -9.17 -13.40 -12.39
N SER A 192 -9.95 -14.50 -12.46
CA SER A 192 -11.41 -14.47 -12.35
C SER A 192 -11.96 -14.90 -10.99
N ALA A 193 -11.14 -15.44 -10.07
CA ALA A 193 -11.67 -15.87 -8.78
C ALA A 193 -11.92 -14.68 -7.84
N ASN A 194 -10.98 -13.73 -7.80
CA ASN A 194 -11.01 -12.62 -6.83
C ASN A 194 -11.07 -11.24 -7.51
N GLY A 195 -10.54 -11.05 -8.73
CA GLY A 195 -10.64 -9.79 -9.50
C GLY A 195 -9.34 -8.98 -9.61
N ASN A 196 -9.38 -7.90 -10.39
CA ASN A 196 -8.19 -7.10 -10.73
C ASN A 196 -7.85 -6.07 -9.64
N ILE A 197 -6.55 -5.91 -9.37
CA ILE A 197 -5.96 -4.93 -8.48
C ILE A 197 -5.57 -3.70 -9.29
N PHE A 198 -6.09 -2.54 -8.85
CA PHE A 198 -5.82 -1.26 -9.49
C PHE A 198 -5.11 -0.33 -8.52
N MET A 199 -4.11 0.40 -9.00
CA MET A 199 -3.43 1.43 -8.22
C MET A 199 -3.40 2.73 -9.00
N GLY A 200 -3.89 3.81 -8.39
CA GLY A 200 -3.70 5.19 -8.84
C GLY A 200 -2.53 5.84 -8.11
N LEU A 201 -1.69 6.57 -8.83
CA LEU A 201 -0.50 7.25 -8.31
C LEU A 201 -0.54 8.72 -8.72
N ALA A 202 -0.32 9.65 -7.79
CA ALA A 202 -0.16 11.07 -8.07
C ALA A 202 1.10 11.58 -7.38
N GLY A 203 2.07 12.09 -8.14
CA GLY A 203 3.34 12.55 -7.60
C GLY A 203 3.75 13.90 -8.15
N TYR A 204 4.50 14.66 -7.36
CA TYR A 204 5.06 15.94 -7.76
C TYR A 204 6.55 16.00 -7.43
N ARG A 205 7.40 16.37 -8.39
CA ARG A 205 8.85 16.44 -8.21
C ARG A 205 9.30 17.87 -7.96
N ILE A 206 9.77 18.15 -6.76
CA ILE A 206 10.26 19.46 -6.34
C ILE A 206 11.79 19.45 -6.46
N PRO A 207 12.39 20.20 -7.41
CA PRO A 207 13.84 20.34 -7.46
C PRO A 207 14.34 21.11 -6.23
N VAL A 208 15.45 20.65 -5.64
CA VAL A 208 16.04 21.26 -4.44
C VAL A 208 17.51 21.54 -4.71
N ASN A 209 17.94 22.78 -4.53
CA ASN A 209 19.33 23.18 -4.72
C ASN A 209 20.08 23.09 -3.38
N LEU A 210 20.66 21.93 -3.06
CA LEU A 210 21.36 21.72 -1.79
C LEU A 210 22.90 21.76 -1.92
N PHE A 211 23.44 21.36 -3.05
CA PHE A 211 24.88 21.28 -3.33
C PHE A 211 25.21 22.08 -4.59
N ALA A 212 26.47 22.46 -4.78
CA ALA A 212 26.93 23.18 -5.98
C ALA A 212 26.62 22.45 -7.30
N ASP A 213 26.40 21.13 -7.23
CA ASP A 213 25.98 20.24 -8.32
C ASP A 213 24.43 20.13 -8.41
N SER A 214 23.75 21.28 -8.29
CA SER A 214 22.36 21.43 -7.84
C SER A 214 21.27 20.84 -8.73
N GLY A 215 21.60 20.37 -9.94
CA GLY A 215 20.60 19.91 -10.93
C GLY A 215 19.98 18.54 -10.65
N SER A 216 20.47 17.80 -9.66
CA SER A 216 20.15 16.37 -9.47
C SER A 216 19.39 16.05 -8.18
N SER A 217 19.25 17.02 -7.28
CA SER A 217 18.58 16.81 -5.99
C SER A 217 17.11 17.18 -6.06
N PHE A 218 16.24 16.33 -5.52
CA PHE A 218 14.79 16.55 -5.55
C PHE A 218 14.07 15.92 -4.37
N LEU A 219 12.89 16.48 -4.07
CA LEU A 219 11.91 15.93 -3.15
C LEU A 219 10.68 15.52 -3.94
N GLN A 220 10.21 14.28 -3.77
CA GLN A 220 9.12 13.71 -4.55
C GLN A 220 8.07 13.04 -3.64
N PRO A 221 7.09 13.80 -3.13
CA PRO A 221 5.87 13.22 -2.58
C PRO A 221 5.07 12.50 -3.67
N THR A 222 4.59 11.30 -3.36
CA THR A 222 3.71 10.46 -4.18
C THR A 222 2.56 9.96 -3.32
N LEU A 223 1.35 10.37 -3.62
CA LEU A 223 0.11 9.80 -3.08
C LEU A 223 -0.29 8.60 -3.95
N TYR A 224 -0.82 7.56 -3.32
CA TYR A 224 -1.40 6.43 -4.05
C TYR A 224 -2.66 5.89 -3.37
N VAL A 225 -3.52 5.30 -4.20
CA VAL A 225 -4.72 4.57 -3.78
C VAL A 225 -4.69 3.22 -4.47
N LYS A 226 -4.73 2.13 -3.70
CA LYS A 226 -4.72 0.75 -4.19
C LYS A 226 -6.05 0.08 -3.86
N ARG A 227 -6.76 -0.37 -4.89
CA ARG A 227 -7.98 -1.16 -4.78
C ARG A 227 -7.64 -2.63 -4.81
N LEU A 228 -8.04 -3.33 -3.75
CA LEU A 228 -7.92 -4.77 -3.62
C LEU A 228 -9.34 -5.37 -3.70
N PRO A 229 -9.55 -6.52 -4.34
CA PRO A 229 -10.90 -7.06 -4.47
C PRO A 229 -11.52 -7.58 -3.17
N ASP A 230 -10.73 -8.28 -2.36
CA ASP A 230 -11.20 -8.94 -1.12
C ASP A 230 -10.91 -8.13 0.15
N PHE A 231 -10.27 -6.96 0.01
CA PHE A 231 -9.76 -6.16 1.13
C PHE A 231 -10.19 -4.70 1.02
N GLU A 232 -10.11 -3.99 2.16
CA GLU A 232 -10.28 -2.54 2.14
C GLU A 232 -9.25 -1.87 1.23
N ASN A 233 -9.67 -0.81 0.54
CA ASN A 233 -8.78 -0.02 -0.30
C ASN A 233 -7.68 0.61 0.55
N GLN A 234 -6.44 0.49 0.09
CA GLN A 234 -5.30 1.11 0.75
C GLN A 234 -5.07 2.51 0.21
N VAL A 235 -4.77 3.44 1.10
CA VAL A 235 -4.33 4.79 0.76
C VAL A 235 -2.99 5.02 1.43
N GLY A 236 -2.04 5.58 0.69
CA GLY A 236 -0.77 5.93 1.28
C GLY A 236 -0.09 7.09 0.58
N ILE A 237 0.93 7.59 1.26
CA ILE A 237 1.82 8.64 0.78
C ILE A 237 3.25 8.20 1.01
N THR A 238 4.10 8.35 0.01
CA THR A 238 5.55 8.15 0.12
C THR A 238 6.25 9.41 -0.35
N THR A 239 7.23 9.87 0.41
CA THR A 239 8.05 11.03 0.06
C THR A 239 9.49 10.59 -0.06
N LEU A 240 10.05 10.68 -1.25
CA LEU A 240 11.44 10.40 -1.54
C LEU A 240 12.22 11.71 -1.62
N PHE A 241 13.26 11.84 -0.81
CA PHE A 241 14.28 12.86 -0.95
C PHE A 241 15.55 12.22 -1.52
N SER A 242 15.97 12.66 -2.70
CA SER A 242 17.08 12.04 -3.43
C SER A 242 18.13 13.10 -3.80
N THR A 243 19.40 12.78 -3.57
CA THR A 243 20.56 13.62 -3.89
C THR A 243 21.67 12.77 -4.51
N PRO A 244 22.74 13.33 -5.10
CA PRO A 244 23.87 12.52 -5.58
C PRO A 244 24.55 11.64 -4.54
N ARG A 245 24.47 12.02 -3.25
CA ARG A 245 25.25 11.40 -2.16
C ARG A 245 24.42 10.49 -1.27
N PHE A 246 23.14 10.78 -1.09
CA PHE A 246 22.25 10.01 -0.22
C PHE A 246 20.80 10.15 -0.65
N TRP A 247 19.96 9.27 -0.15
CA TRP A 247 18.52 9.35 -0.28
C TRP A 247 17.88 9.05 1.07
N ALA A 248 16.71 9.63 1.28
CA ALA A 248 15.89 9.39 2.44
C ALA A 248 14.43 9.27 2.00
N GLN A 249 13.68 8.42 2.67
CA GLN A 249 12.29 8.16 2.37
C GLN A 249 11.48 8.12 3.66
N ALA A 250 10.28 8.70 3.61
CA ALA A 250 9.28 8.55 4.65
C ALA A 250 7.94 8.27 4.00
N GLY A 251 7.14 7.41 4.62
CA GLY A 251 5.85 7.01 4.09
C GLY A 251 4.83 6.67 5.16
N PHE A 252 3.58 6.68 4.73
CA PHE A 252 2.45 6.17 5.49
C PHE A 252 1.56 5.37 4.56
N ASN A 253 1.16 4.18 4.97
CA ASN A 253 0.18 3.33 4.31
C ASN A 253 -0.94 3.03 5.30
N SER A 254 -2.19 3.14 4.87
CA SER A 254 -3.35 2.88 5.74
C SER A 254 -3.35 1.48 6.33
N PHE A 255 -2.82 0.47 5.64
CA PHE A 255 -2.71 -0.91 6.11
C PHE A 255 -1.38 -1.14 6.87
N TYR A 256 -0.24 -0.91 6.22
CA TYR A 256 1.08 -1.22 6.78
C TYR A 256 1.58 -0.25 7.86
N GLY A 257 1.07 0.97 7.90
CA GLY A 257 1.47 1.99 8.86
C GLY A 257 2.59 2.90 8.37
N VAL A 258 3.49 3.30 9.27
CA VAL A 258 4.52 4.32 9.00
C VAL A 258 5.81 3.65 8.56
N SER A 259 6.38 4.11 7.45
CA SER A 259 7.66 3.64 6.94
C SER A 259 8.70 4.76 6.89
N GLY A 260 9.96 4.40 7.09
CA GLY A 260 11.09 5.31 7.06
C GLY A 260 12.35 4.61 6.56
N GLY A 261 13.14 5.29 5.75
CA GLY A 261 14.33 4.70 5.16
C GLY A 261 15.40 5.72 4.81
N ILE A 262 16.65 5.28 4.81
CA ILE A 262 17.80 6.09 4.43
C ILE A 262 18.80 5.23 3.65
N GLY A 263 19.55 5.85 2.75
CA GLY A 263 20.65 5.21 2.05
C GLY A 263 21.70 6.18 1.54
N GLY A 264 22.91 5.65 1.35
CA GLY A 264 24.08 6.39 0.88
C GLY A 264 24.53 5.91 -0.50
N ARG A 265 25.07 6.84 -1.30
CA ARG A 265 25.73 6.58 -2.58
C ARG A 265 27.22 6.84 -2.46
N PHE A 266 27.99 5.85 -2.89
CA PHE A 266 29.44 5.82 -2.80
C PHE A 266 30.03 5.75 -4.20
N PHE A 267 31.02 6.62 -4.46
CA PHE A 267 31.77 6.67 -5.71
C PHE A 267 30.90 6.86 -6.97
N ASN A 268 29.69 7.43 -6.82
CA ASN A 268 28.67 7.56 -7.88
C ASN A 268 28.32 6.24 -8.61
N LYS A 269 28.60 5.10 -7.99
CA LYS A 269 28.41 3.76 -8.57
C LYS A 269 27.65 2.83 -7.64
N PHE A 270 27.95 2.84 -6.35
CA PHE A 270 27.34 1.92 -5.39
C PHE A 270 26.35 2.66 -4.50
N SER A 271 25.19 2.05 -4.23
CA SER A 271 24.18 2.56 -3.30
C SER A 271 23.81 1.46 -2.32
N ILE A 272 23.65 1.81 -1.05
CA ILE A 272 23.12 0.94 -0.01
C ILE A 272 22.17 1.73 0.88
N GLY A 273 21.06 1.14 1.26
CA GLY A 273 20.14 1.73 2.21
C GLY A 273 19.27 0.69 2.90
N ALA A 274 18.67 1.13 3.99
CA ALA A 274 17.79 0.33 4.81
C ALA A 274 16.49 1.08 5.06
N LEU A 275 15.39 0.34 5.16
CA LEU A 275 14.09 0.88 5.52
C LEU A 275 13.47 0.04 6.63
N ILE A 276 12.63 0.69 7.42
CA ILE A 276 11.84 0.08 8.49
C ILE A 276 10.40 0.53 8.37
N GLU A 277 9.46 -0.36 8.68
CA GLU A 277 8.04 -0.10 8.61
C GLU A 277 7.32 -0.69 9.83
N TYR A 278 6.50 0.14 10.47
CA TYR A 278 5.80 -0.16 11.70
C TYR A 278 4.28 -0.17 11.50
N GLY A 279 3.66 -1.28 11.87
CA GLY A 279 2.21 -1.47 11.86
C GLY A 279 1.49 -0.52 12.82
N THR A 280 0.59 0.33 12.29
CA THR A 280 -0.22 1.25 13.13
C THR A 280 -1.67 0.80 13.31
N GLN A 281 -2.14 -0.18 12.54
CA GLN A 281 -3.48 -0.75 12.69
C GLN A 281 -3.53 -1.85 13.76
N SER A 282 -4.71 -2.11 14.34
CA SER A 282 -4.91 -3.13 15.38
C SER A 282 -4.31 -4.49 15.01
N ASP A 283 -4.45 -4.88 13.75
CA ASP A 283 -4.09 -6.22 13.27
C ASP A 283 -2.57 -6.38 13.09
N LEU A 284 -1.84 -5.27 13.01
CA LEU A 284 -0.37 -5.22 12.85
C LEU A 284 0.34 -4.58 14.04
N ARG A 285 -0.39 -4.07 15.04
CA ARG A 285 0.22 -3.32 16.16
C ARG A 285 1.06 -4.21 17.08
N ASP A 286 0.69 -5.49 17.15
CA ASP A 286 1.36 -6.50 17.98
C ASP A 286 2.36 -7.35 17.17
N GLN A 287 2.55 -7.03 15.87
CA GLN A 287 3.52 -7.67 14.99
C GLN A 287 4.87 -6.94 15.04
N ASP A 288 5.96 -7.70 14.85
CA ASP A 288 7.30 -7.12 14.74
C ASP A 288 7.43 -6.22 13.49
N PRO A 289 8.32 -5.23 13.46
CA PRO A 289 8.48 -4.34 12.31
C PRO A 289 8.98 -5.08 11.06
N SER A 290 8.64 -4.54 9.89
CA SER A 290 9.24 -4.98 8.63
C SER A 290 10.56 -4.26 8.38
N PHE A 291 11.56 -5.00 7.91
CA PHE A 291 12.88 -4.47 7.55
C PHE A 291 13.14 -4.67 6.06
N GLU A 292 13.70 -3.66 5.41
CA GLU A 292 14.12 -3.72 4.02
C GLU A 292 15.59 -3.33 3.88
N LEU A 293 16.30 -4.04 3.00
CA LEU A 293 17.65 -3.73 2.58
C LEU A 293 17.65 -3.55 1.06
N VAL A 294 18.21 -2.44 0.60
CA VAL A 294 18.38 -2.12 -0.82
C VAL A 294 19.84 -1.90 -1.09
N THR A 295 20.37 -2.59 -2.10
CA THR A 295 21.71 -2.31 -2.65
C THR A 295 21.62 -2.15 -4.15
N ALA A 296 22.41 -1.25 -4.73
CA ALA A 296 22.44 -1.05 -6.16
C ALA A 296 23.85 -0.72 -6.67
N TYR A 297 24.15 -1.15 -7.89
CA TYR A 297 25.36 -0.83 -8.62
C TYR A 297 25.00 -0.25 -9.98
N THR A 298 25.41 1.00 -10.21
CA THR A 298 25.17 1.79 -11.43
C THR A 298 26.45 1.84 -12.26
N PHE A 299 26.38 1.44 -13.53
CA PHE A 299 27.56 1.36 -14.42
C PHE A 299 27.95 2.72 -15.05
N GLY A 300 27.29 3.82 -14.65
CA GLY A 300 27.56 5.18 -15.10
C GLY A 300 26.49 5.74 -16.06
N PRO A 301 26.56 7.04 -16.38
CA PRO A 301 25.55 7.71 -17.19
C PRO A 301 25.49 7.14 -18.62
N GLN A 302 24.28 7.15 -19.19
CA GLN A 302 24.04 6.73 -20.58
C GLN A 302 23.98 7.97 -21.47
N THR A 303 25.01 8.24 -22.26
CA THR A 303 24.97 9.27 -23.31
C THR A 303 24.20 8.74 -24.51
N MET A 304 22.90 9.05 -24.58
CA MET A 304 22.06 8.71 -25.73
C MET A 304 22.01 9.92 -26.67
N ARG A 305 22.70 9.86 -27.82
CA ARG A 305 22.58 10.90 -28.85
C ARG A 305 21.16 10.87 -29.40
N LYS A 306 20.39 11.93 -29.17
CA LYS A 306 19.13 12.18 -29.88
C LYS A 306 19.52 12.26 -31.37
N LYS A 307 19.11 11.30 -32.20
CA LYS A 307 19.30 11.40 -33.65
C LYS A 307 18.39 12.53 -34.11
N ILE A 308 18.91 13.75 -34.12
CA ILE A 308 18.27 14.89 -34.77
C ILE A 308 18.44 14.64 -36.26
N SER A 309 17.42 14.06 -36.87
CA SER A 309 17.29 14.01 -38.32
C SER A 309 16.98 15.43 -38.80
N GLY A 310 18.00 16.09 -39.34
CA GLY A 310 17.90 17.36 -40.05
C GLY A 310 18.05 18.56 -39.13
N PHE A 311 19.22 19.19 -39.16
CA PHE A 311 19.42 20.59 -39.57
C PHE A 311 20.93 20.85 -39.52
N GLU A 312 21.49 21.16 -40.69
CA GLU A 312 22.86 21.64 -40.85
C GLU A 312 23.06 22.94 -40.06
N GLU A 313 24.23 23.01 -39.42
CA GLU A 313 24.75 24.14 -38.66
C GLU A 313 24.76 25.42 -39.50
N LYS A 314 24.29 26.52 -38.91
CA LYS A 314 24.70 27.86 -39.29
C LYS A 314 25.25 28.58 -38.07
N ASP A 315 26.56 28.77 -38.18
CA ASP A 315 27.51 29.59 -37.44
C ASP A 315 26.97 30.69 -36.52
N GLU A 316 27.56 30.70 -35.33
CA GLU A 316 27.55 31.72 -34.31
C GLU A 316 28.40 32.94 -34.75
N GLN A 317 27.90 34.16 -34.53
CA GLN A 317 28.72 35.38 -34.52
C GLN A 317 28.55 36.11 -33.18
N GLU A 318 29.62 36.09 -32.38
CA GLU A 318 29.85 36.97 -31.25
C GLU A 318 30.20 38.40 -31.73
N VAL A 319 29.66 39.43 -31.09
CA VAL A 319 30.09 40.83 -31.27
C VAL A 319 30.65 41.35 -29.95
N LEU A 320 31.95 41.63 -29.98
CA LEU A 320 32.74 42.29 -28.93
C LEU A 320 32.43 43.79 -28.86
N VAL A 321 32.45 44.34 -27.64
CA VAL A 321 32.25 45.76 -27.34
C VAL A 321 33.59 46.35 -26.89
N ASP A 322 34.15 47.27 -27.68
CA ASP A 322 35.35 48.04 -27.31
C ASP A 322 34.98 49.44 -26.76
N ALA A 323 35.70 49.84 -25.72
CA ALA A 323 35.63 51.14 -25.06
C ALA A 323 36.68 52.09 -25.64
N ILE A 324 36.35 53.39 -25.77
CA ILE A 324 37.32 54.46 -26.08
C ILE A 324 37.05 55.68 -25.16
N PRO A 325 38.08 56.34 -24.58
CA PRO A 325 37.95 57.52 -23.71
C PRO A 325 38.16 58.88 -24.41
N VAL A 326 37.67 59.95 -23.76
CA VAL A 326 37.64 61.39 -24.13
C VAL A 326 38.97 62.09 -23.81
N PRO A 327 39.37 63.20 -24.51
CA PRO A 327 39.37 64.53 -23.85
C PRO A 327 39.16 65.78 -24.77
N GLU A 328 39.12 66.93 -24.10
CA GLU A 328 38.54 68.26 -24.36
C GLU A 328 39.25 69.28 -25.32
N GLU A 329 38.48 70.36 -25.51
CA GLU A 329 38.64 71.66 -26.20
C GLU A 329 39.85 72.55 -25.85
N LYS A 330 40.13 73.47 -26.79
CA LYS A 330 40.94 74.71 -26.74
C LYS A 330 39.99 75.88 -27.10
N ASP A 331 40.10 77.12 -26.64
CA ASP A 331 41.19 78.10 -26.77
C ASP A 331 40.94 79.35 -25.87
N ILE A 332 42.01 80.13 -25.69
CA ILE A 332 42.19 81.46 -25.02
C ILE A 332 42.12 82.58 -26.13
N PRO A 333 42.32 83.92 -25.95
CA PRO A 333 42.48 84.79 -24.76
C PRO A 333 41.86 86.22 -24.82
N ASP A 334 42.00 86.91 -23.67
CA ASP A 334 42.28 88.34 -23.36
C ASP A 334 41.58 89.51 -24.07
N THR A 335 41.02 90.43 -23.27
CA THR A 335 41.60 91.80 -23.13
C THR A 335 41.05 92.57 -21.93
N GLU A 336 41.94 93.34 -21.30
CA GLU A 336 41.75 94.21 -20.14
C GLU A 336 40.75 95.37 -20.38
N GLN A 337 40.05 95.81 -19.33
CA GLN A 337 40.05 97.22 -18.90
C GLN A 337 39.36 97.39 -17.55
N VAL A 338 40.14 97.94 -16.61
CA VAL A 338 39.77 98.30 -15.24
C VAL A 338 39.06 99.64 -15.26
N GLU A 339 37.80 99.66 -14.80
CA GLU A 339 37.23 100.77 -14.02
C GLU A 339 35.83 100.35 -13.48
N SER A 340 35.60 100.56 -12.18
CA SER A 340 34.39 100.25 -11.37
C SER A 340 34.38 99.00 -10.45
N GLU A 341 35.52 98.48 -10.03
CA GLU A 341 35.57 97.31 -9.12
C GLU A 341 35.03 97.59 -7.71
N ALA A 342 35.22 98.79 -7.16
CA ALA A 342 34.82 99.09 -5.77
C ALA A 342 33.28 99.16 -5.54
N LEU A 343 32.48 99.45 -6.58
CA LEU A 343 31.01 99.49 -6.49
C LEU A 343 30.36 98.13 -6.76
N LYS A 344 31.01 97.27 -7.57
CA LYS A 344 30.55 95.90 -7.85
C LYS A 344 30.82 94.96 -6.69
N GLU A 345 31.94 95.10 -5.97
CA GLU A 345 32.27 94.27 -4.80
C GLU A 345 31.27 94.43 -3.65
N ALA A 346 30.86 95.66 -3.34
CA ALA A 346 29.89 95.92 -2.28
C ALA A 346 28.48 95.40 -2.62
N ALA A 347 28.06 95.52 -3.88
CA ALA A 347 26.80 94.95 -4.37
C ALA A 347 26.85 93.41 -4.45
N ALA A 348 27.99 92.83 -4.82
CA ALA A 348 28.21 91.38 -4.85
C ALA A 348 28.19 90.76 -3.45
N LEU A 349 28.80 91.41 -2.44
CA LEU A 349 28.74 90.94 -1.05
C LEU A 349 27.33 91.01 -0.46
N ALA A 350 26.55 92.06 -0.77
CA ALA A 350 25.17 92.18 -0.33
C ALA A 350 24.24 91.15 -1.00
N ALA A 351 24.44 90.87 -2.30
CA ALA A 351 23.75 89.82 -3.02
C ALA A 351 24.14 88.42 -2.49
N ALA A 352 25.42 88.18 -2.25
CA ALA A 352 25.93 86.93 -1.69
C ALA A 352 25.35 86.64 -0.29
N LYS A 353 25.17 87.66 0.56
CA LYS A 353 24.55 87.49 1.88
C LYS A 353 23.06 87.11 1.78
N LYS A 354 22.28 87.73 0.89
CA LYS A 354 20.87 87.36 0.64
C LYS A 354 20.72 85.97 0.02
N VAL A 355 21.64 85.58 -0.86
CA VAL A 355 21.67 84.23 -1.44
C VAL A 355 22.01 83.19 -0.36
N ARG A 356 22.95 83.49 0.52
CA ARG A 356 23.31 82.61 1.65
C ARG A 356 22.17 82.47 2.67
N ASP A 357 21.51 83.56 3.02
CA ASP A 357 20.37 83.54 3.97
C ASP A 357 19.16 82.80 3.37
N SER A 358 18.92 82.92 2.06
CA SER A 358 17.85 82.17 1.39
C SER A 358 18.18 80.69 1.24
N LEU A 359 19.44 80.33 0.95
CA LEU A 359 19.93 78.96 0.97
C LEU A 359 19.82 78.30 2.35
N ALA A 360 20.21 79.01 3.42
CA ALA A 360 20.09 78.51 4.80
C ALA A 360 18.63 78.20 5.17
N LYS A 361 17.69 79.06 4.77
CA LYS A 361 16.26 78.86 4.99
C LYS A 361 15.69 77.68 4.18
N ILE A 362 16.23 77.44 2.98
CA ILE A 362 15.87 76.27 2.16
C ILE A 362 16.43 74.97 2.78
N GLU A 363 17.64 74.99 3.34
CA GLU A 363 18.19 73.82 4.03
C GLU A 363 17.44 73.49 5.32
N GLU A 364 17.07 74.51 6.10
CA GLU A 364 16.27 74.32 7.32
C GLU A 364 14.89 73.72 7.00
N THR A 365 14.20 74.25 5.99
CA THR A 365 12.89 73.73 5.55
C THR A 365 13.00 72.32 4.98
N LYS A 366 14.07 71.99 4.22
CA LYS A 366 14.35 70.61 3.79
C LYS A 366 14.61 69.67 4.96
N GLY A 367 15.32 70.12 5.99
CA GLY A 367 15.56 69.37 7.23
C GLY A 367 14.25 69.02 7.94
N ILE A 368 13.39 70.02 8.15
CA ILE A 368 12.07 69.83 8.78
C ILE A 368 11.18 68.89 7.96
N LEU A 369 11.16 69.03 6.63
CA LEU A 369 10.36 68.17 5.76
C LEU A 369 10.83 66.71 5.81
N LYS A 370 12.16 66.48 5.85
CA LYS A 370 12.76 65.15 5.95
C LYS A 370 12.47 64.48 7.30
N GLU A 371 12.51 65.23 8.39
CA GLU A 371 12.13 64.80 9.74
C GLU A 371 10.64 64.38 9.79
N GLN A 372 9.74 65.19 9.22
CA GLN A 372 8.30 64.89 9.14
C GLN A 372 8.02 63.64 8.29
N LEU A 373 8.71 63.48 7.16
CA LEU A 373 8.58 62.30 6.29
C LEU A 373 9.05 61.03 7.01
N LYS A 374 10.13 61.11 7.80
CA LYS A 374 10.64 59.98 8.60
C LYS A 374 9.65 59.58 9.69
N ARG A 375 9.07 60.55 10.42
CA ARG A 375 8.04 60.29 11.44
C ARG A 375 6.75 59.70 10.84
N ARG A 376 6.33 60.17 9.67
CA ARG A 376 5.17 59.62 8.95
C ARG A 376 5.40 58.17 8.54
N LYS A 377 6.56 57.86 7.93
CA LYS A 377 6.95 56.50 7.56
C LYS A 377 7.02 55.55 8.77
N GLN A 378 7.53 55.99 9.90
CA GLN A 378 7.54 55.19 11.13
C GLN A 378 6.13 54.89 11.66
N ARG A 379 5.23 55.88 11.68
CA ARG A 379 3.84 55.67 12.10
C ARG A 379 3.09 54.72 11.16
N ASP A 380 3.26 54.89 9.85
CA ASP A 380 2.62 54.04 8.85
C ASP A 380 3.12 52.59 8.98
N SER A 381 4.44 52.40 9.18
CA SER A 381 5.02 51.08 9.40
C SER A 381 4.53 50.39 10.68
N ILE A 382 4.36 51.12 11.79
CA ILE A 382 3.83 50.55 13.04
C ILE A 382 2.37 50.12 12.85
N ARG A 383 1.55 50.98 12.20
CA ARG A 383 0.13 50.68 11.95
C ARG A 383 -0.05 49.45 11.06
N ASP A 384 0.81 49.27 10.05
CA ASP A 384 0.75 48.11 9.17
C ASP A 384 1.14 46.80 9.89
N VAL A 385 2.12 46.85 10.80
CA VAL A 385 2.50 45.70 11.62
C VAL A 385 1.38 45.32 12.60
N GLU A 386 0.76 46.30 13.25
CA GLU A 386 -0.38 46.06 14.15
C GLU A 386 -1.59 45.49 13.41
N LYS A 387 -1.90 46.02 12.21
CA LYS A 387 -2.98 45.51 11.37
C LYS A 387 -2.74 44.06 10.94
N ARG A 388 -1.53 43.73 10.48
CA ARG A 388 -1.15 42.35 10.10
C ARG A 388 -1.22 41.40 11.31
N LYS A 389 -0.79 41.85 12.49
CA LYS A 389 -0.88 41.06 13.73
C LYS A 389 -2.34 40.78 14.10
N ALA A 390 -3.22 41.76 13.97
CA ALA A 390 -4.65 41.61 14.21
C ALA A 390 -5.31 40.65 13.19
N GLU A 391 -4.97 40.76 11.91
CA GLU A 391 -5.45 39.87 10.85
C GLU A 391 -4.98 38.42 11.06
N MET A 392 -3.71 38.21 11.44
CA MET A 392 -3.19 36.87 11.78
C MET A 392 -3.89 36.26 12.99
N LEU A 393 -4.12 37.04 14.05
CA LEU A 393 -4.86 36.59 15.23
C LEU A 393 -6.32 36.24 14.90
N ALA A 394 -6.97 37.03 14.04
CA ALA A 394 -8.32 36.74 13.58
C ALA A 394 -8.38 35.47 12.72
N ALA A 395 -7.42 35.29 11.80
CA ALA A 395 -7.29 34.09 10.99
C ALA A 395 -7.03 32.85 11.86
N GLN A 396 -6.15 32.95 12.86
CA GLN A 396 -5.85 31.86 13.79
C GLN A 396 -7.07 31.47 14.64
N LYS A 397 -7.84 32.45 15.12
CA LYS A 397 -9.09 32.18 15.86
C LYS A 397 -10.15 31.52 14.98
N LYS A 398 -10.28 31.95 13.71
CA LYS A 398 -11.19 31.33 12.74
C LYS A 398 -10.77 29.89 12.45
N GLN A 399 -9.47 29.64 12.26
CA GLN A 399 -8.93 28.30 12.02
C GLN A 399 -9.19 27.38 13.21
N ARG A 400 -8.85 27.79 14.44
CA ARG A 400 -9.12 27.01 15.65
C ARG A 400 -10.61 26.66 15.83
N ARG A 401 -11.52 27.57 15.46
CA ARG A 401 -12.95 27.31 15.51
C ARG A 401 -13.39 26.27 14.47
N LEU A 402 -12.84 26.34 13.26
CA LEU A 402 -13.10 25.34 12.21
C LEU A 402 -12.53 23.97 12.60
N ASP A 403 -11.31 23.93 13.12
CA ASP A 403 -10.64 22.71 13.57
C ASP A 403 -11.40 22.06 14.74
N SER A 404 -11.91 22.85 15.69
CA SER A 404 -12.74 22.35 16.80
C SER A 404 -14.07 21.76 16.31
N VAL A 405 -14.74 22.42 15.36
CA VAL A 405 -15.99 21.90 14.77
C VAL A 405 -15.72 20.63 13.95
N ALA A 406 -14.60 20.57 13.23
CA ALA A 406 -14.19 19.38 12.49
C ALA A 406 -13.87 18.21 13.44
N ALA A 407 -13.19 18.46 14.55
CA ALA A 407 -12.89 17.44 15.56
C ALA A 407 -14.16 16.84 16.19
N VAL A 408 -15.14 17.69 16.57
CA VAL A 408 -16.42 17.23 17.13
C VAL A 408 -17.22 16.40 16.12
N ARG A 409 -17.27 16.84 14.86
CA ARG A 409 -17.95 16.08 13.78
C ARG A 409 -17.26 14.74 13.51
N TRP A 410 -15.93 14.71 13.56
CA TRP A 410 -15.16 13.48 13.37
C TRP A 410 -15.41 12.50 14.52
N GLU A 411 -15.46 12.96 15.77
CA GLU A 411 -15.77 12.13 16.92
C GLU A 411 -17.21 11.56 16.85
N GLN A 412 -18.19 12.38 16.44
CA GLN A 412 -19.57 11.92 16.23
C GLN A 412 -19.64 10.85 15.13
N ALA A 413 -18.97 11.07 14.00
CA ALA A 413 -18.93 10.10 12.90
C ALA A 413 -18.26 8.77 13.31
N GLN A 414 -17.24 8.80 14.17
CA GLN A 414 -16.61 7.60 14.72
C GLN A 414 -17.55 6.83 15.64
N LYS A 415 -18.30 7.52 16.51
CA LYS A 415 -19.31 6.89 17.38
C LYS A 415 -20.43 6.24 16.57
N ASP A 416 -20.94 6.93 15.55
CA ASP A 416 -21.97 6.39 14.65
C ASP A 416 -21.47 5.22 13.81
N ARG A 417 -20.18 5.21 13.44
CA ARG A 417 -19.56 4.08 12.73
C ARG A 417 -19.40 2.88 13.67
N ALA A 418 -18.91 3.09 14.89
CA ALA A 418 -18.77 2.03 15.89
C ALA A 418 -20.11 1.38 16.24
N GLN A 419 -21.17 2.18 16.37
CA GLN A 419 -22.51 1.68 16.67
C GLN A 419 -23.08 0.85 15.51
N ARG A 420 -22.95 1.31 14.26
CA ARG A 420 -23.37 0.53 13.08
C ARG A 420 -22.63 -0.80 12.94
N VAL A 421 -21.33 -0.82 13.25
CA VAL A 421 -20.56 -2.08 13.26
C VAL A 421 -21.11 -3.02 14.33
N GLN A 422 -21.36 -2.55 15.55
CA GLN A 422 -21.94 -3.39 16.61
C GLN A 422 -23.33 -3.92 16.24
N ASP A 423 -24.19 -3.09 15.67
CA ASP A 423 -25.54 -3.51 15.28
C ASP A 423 -25.48 -4.57 14.17
N SER A 424 -24.58 -4.40 13.18
CA SER A 424 -24.37 -5.38 12.11
C SER A 424 -23.82 -6.72 12.62
N LEU A 425 -22.97 -6.70 13.65
CA LEU A 425 -22.43 -7.92 14.26
C LEU A 425 -23.54 -8.69 14.99
N ARG A 426 -24.39 -8.00 15.76
CA ARG A 426 -25.52 -8.63 16.45
C ARG A 426 -26.53 -9.23 15.48
N GLU A 427 -26.83 -8.55 14.38
CA GLU A 427 -27.73 -9.06 13.34
C GLU A 427 -27.16 -10.33 12.70
N ARG A 428 -25.87 -10.33 12.38
CA ARG A 428 -25.19 -11.48 11.78
C ARG A 428 -25.09 -12.67 12.75
N GLU A 429 -24.86 -12.42 14.03
CA GLU A 429 -24.90 -13.47 15.06
C GLU A 429 -26.30 -14.09 15.20
N ALA A 430 -27.35 -13.27 15.15
CA ALA A 430 -28.72 -13.75 15.19
C ALA A 430 -29.07 -14.60 13.95
N GLU A 431 -28.66 -14.17 12.76
CA GLU A 431 -28.88 -14.91 11.51
C GLU A 431 -28.13 -16.26 11.50
N LEU A 432 -26.87 -16.28 11.94
CA LEU A 432 -26.09 -17.51 12.08
C LEU A 432 -26.71 -18.48 13.09
N ALA A 433 -27.20 -17.96 14.22
CA ALA A 433 -27.88 -18.77 15.23
C ALA A 433 -29.20 -19.35 14.68
N GLU A 434 -29.96 -18.59 13.89
CA GLU A 434 -31.19 -19.06 13.25
C GLU A 434 -30.90 -20.11 12.16
N ALA A 435 -29.91 -19.87 11.31
CA ALA A 435 -29.47 -20.82 10.29
C ALA A 435 -29.00 -22.15 10.91
N ALA A 436 -28.26 -22.08 12.02
CA ALA A 436 -27.85 -23.26 12.78
C ALA A 436 -29.06 -24.03 13.32
N ARG A 437 -30.06 -23.34 13.89
CA ARG A 437 -31.31 -23.96 14.37
C ARG A 437 -32.08 -24.64 13.24
N ARG A 438 -32.26 -23.96 12.09
CA ARG A 438 -32.93 -24.52 10.91
C ARG A 438 -32.20 -25.76 10.36
N LYS A 439 -30.85 -25.75 10.36
CA LYS A 439 -30.05 -26.91 9.94
C LYS A 439 -30.25 -28.09 10.90
N VAL A 440 -30.29 -27.85 12.21
CA VAL A 440 -30.56 -28.92 13.19
C VAL A 440 -31.96 -29.49 13.02
N GLU A 441 -32.97 -28.64 12.81
CA GLU A 441 -34.36 -29.07 12.62
C GLU A 441 -34.57 -29.88 11.32
N THR A 442 -33.94 -29.46 10.23
CA THR A 442 -33.98 -30.21 8.95
C THR A 442 -33.30 -31.58 9.08
N LEU A 443 -32.16 -31.68 9.77
CA LEU A 443 -31.50 -32.95 10.05
C LEU A 443 -32.35 -33.88 10.94
N LYS A 444 -32.99 -33.34 11.99
CA LYS A 444 -33.93 -34.12 12.83
C LYS A 444 -35.11 -34.65 12.01
N THR A 445 -35.69 -33.82 11.15
CA THR A 445 -36.81 -34.21 10.29
C THR A 445 -36.40 -35.28 9.27
N ALA A 446 -35.21 -35.15 8.67
CA ALA A 446 -34.66 -36.14 7.76
C ALA A 446 -34.41 -37.49 8.47
N GLN A 447 -33.83 -37.46 9.67
CA GLN A 447 -33.62 -38.65 10.51
C GLN A 447 -34.92 -39.36 10.88
N LYS A 448 -35.99 -38.62 11.16
CA LYS A 448 -37.31 -39.21 11.47
C LYS A 448 -37.95 -39.90 10.27
N ARG A 449 -37.70 -39.41 9.05
CA ARG A 449 -38.28 -39.94 7.81
C ARG A 449 -37.47 -41.08 7.18
N GLU A 450 -36.19 -41.22 7.53
CA GLU A 450 -35.32 -42.27 6.99
C GLU A 450 -35.81 -43.66 7.41
N LYS A 451 -36.23 -44.49 6.43
CA LYS A 451 -36.52 -45.91 6.68
C LYS A 451 -35.24 -46.70 6.45
N VAL A 452 -34.74 -47.35 7.51
CA VAL A 452 -33.52 -48.14 7.44
C VAL A 452 -33.86 -49.62 7.31
N THR A 453 -33.38 -50.24 6.22
CA THR A 453 -33.37 -51.69 6.05
C THR A 453 -31.99 -52.23 6.45
N PRO A 454 -31.89 -53.14 7.43
CA PRO A 454 -30.64 -53.79 7.78
C PRO A 454 -30.09 -54.63 6.61
N MET A 455 -28.77 -54.59 6.41
CA MET A 455 -28.07 -55.43 5.43
C MET A 455 -27.93 -56.87 5.94
N GLU A 456 -27.70 -57.83 5.04
CA GLU A 456 -27.48 -59.23 5.42
C GLU A 456 -26.27 -59.36 6.35
N GLY A 457 -26.47 -59.99 7.53
CA GLY A 457 -25.43 -60.13 8.56
C GLY A 457 -25.17 -58.89 9.42
N GLU A 458 -25.87 -57.77 9.19
CA GLU A 458 -25.76 -56.55 10.00
C GLU A 458 -26.53 -56.69 11.32
N LYS A 459 -25.82 -56.59 12.45
CA LYS A 459 -26.48 -56.39 13.75
C LYS A 459 -26.97 -54.94 13.84
N TYR A 460 -28.28 -54.77 13.97
CA TYR A 460 -28.96 -53.49 14.05
C TYR A 460 -30.07 -53.54 15.10
N GLU A 461 -30.14 -52.55 15.97
CA GLU A 461 -31.26 -52.36 16.90
C GLU A 461 -31.74 -50.91 16.84
N GLU A 462 -33.03 -50.70 17.04
CA GLU A 462 -33.67 -49.38 17.03
C GLU A 462 -34.49 -49.19 18.31
N ALA A 463 -34.46 -47.98 18.87
CA ALA A 463 -35.26 -47.59 20.01
C ALA A 463 -35.91 -46.22 19.80
N VAL A 464 -37.17 -46.09 20.21
CA VAL A 464 -37.90 -44.82 20.19
C VAL A 464 -37.63 -44.07 21.49
N SER A 465 -37.01 -42.90 21.39
CA SER A 465 -36.75 -41.95 22.49
C SER A 465 -36.13 -42.62 23.73
N GLU A 466 -34.81 -42.78 23.75
CA GLU A 466 -34.07 -43.30 24.91
C GLU A 466 -33.57 -42.13 25.77
N GLU A 467 -33.78 -42.20 27.08
CA GLU A 467 -33.46 -41.12 28.03
C GLU A 467 -31.95 -40.77 28.00
N GLY A 468 -31.65 -39.48 27.84
CA GLY A 468 -30.28 -38.99 27.76
C GLY A 468 -29.56 -39.22 26.43
N LEU A 469 -30.25 -39.71 25.39
CA LEU A 469 -29.70 -39.86 24.05
C LEU A 469 -30.39 -38.95 23.03
N GLU A 470 -29.57 -38.30 22.20
CA GLU A 470 -30.07 -37.59 21.02
C GLU A 470 -30.48 -38.59 19.92
N PRO A 471 -31.51 -38.31 19.11
CA PRO A 471 -31.83 -39.11 17.93
C PRO A 471 -30.60 -39.25 17.02
N GLY A 472 -30.42 -40.39 16.36
CA GLY A 472 -29.29 -40.65 15.48
C GLY A 472 -28.75 -42.08 15.58
N TYR A 473 -27.58 -42.30 15.00
CA TYR A 473 -26.97 -43.62 14.85
C TYR A 473 -25.72 -43.75 15.69
N TYR A 474 -25.72 -44.68 16.63
CA TYR A 474 -24.64 -44.91 17.58
C TYR A 474 -23.84 -46.15 17.16
N LEU A 475 -22.53 -46.01 17.02
CA LEU A 475 -21.63 -47.11 16.70
C LEU A 475 -21.22 -47.82 17.99
N ILE A 476 -21.92 -48.90 18.32
CA ILE A 476 -21.73 -49.67 19.55
C ILE A 476 -20.51 -50.58 19.43
N ALA A 477 -19.59 -50.46 20.38
CA ALA A 477 -18.42 -51.32 20.55
C ALA A 477 -18.73 -52.57 21.36
N ASN A 478 -19.43 -52.43 22.49
CA ASN A 478 -19.82 -53.56 23.33
C ASN A 478 -20.96 -53.20 24.31
N VAL A 479 -21.56 -54.21 24.95
CA VAL A 479 -22.69 -54.09 25.89
C VAL A 479 -22.42 -54.94 27.13
N PHE A 480 -22.60 -54.38 28.33
CA PHE A 480 -22.24 -55.03 29.60
C PHE A 480 -23.37 -54.99 30.64
N GLY A 481 -23.65 -56.12 31.27
CA GLY A 481 -24.58 -56.20 32.42
C GLY A 481 -23.92 -55.91 33.76
N THR A 482 -22.60 -56.05 33.84
CA THR A 482 -21.86 -55.84 35.09
C THR A 482 -21.01 -54.57 34.99
N LYS A 483 -21.19 -53.67 35.97
CA LYS A 483 -20.44 -52.40 36.06
C LYS A 483 -18.92 -52.60 36.00
N ARG A 484 -18.40 -53.62 36.68
CA ARG A 484 -16.96 -53.96 36.69
C ARG A 484 -16.37 -54.16 35.29
N TYR A 485 -17.05 -54.94 34.43
CA TYR A 485 -16.55 -55.21 33.08
C TYR A 485 -16.68 -54.00 32.15
N TYR A 486 -17.76 -53.24 32.32
CA TYR A 486 -17.95 -51.97 31.63
C TYR A 486 -16.82 -50.97 31.94
N GLU A 487 -16.49 -50.76 33.21
CA GLU A 487 -15.45 -49.81 33.62
C GLU A 487 -14.07 -50.22 33.13
N ALA A 488 -13.75 -51.52 33.23
CA ALA A 488 -12.50 -52.07 32.70
C ALA A 488 -12.39 -51.83 31.18
N PHE A 489 -13.48 -52.08 30.43
CA PHE A 489 -13.49 -51.87 28.98
C PHE A 489 -13.36 -50.39 28.60
N MET A 490 -14.06 -49.49 29.28
CA MET A 490 -13.93 -48.04 29.09
C MET A 490 -12.50 -47.56 29.35
N LYS A 491 -11.83 -48.11 30.37
CA LYS A 491 -10.42 -47.82 30.65
C LYS A 491 -9.53 -48.32 29.51
N THR A 492 -9.69 -49.57 29.07
CA THR A 492 -8.91 -50.14 27.95
C THR A 492 -9.02 -49.31 26.67
N LEU A 493 -10.22 -48.81 26.34
CA LEU A 493 -10.40 -47.96 25.16
C LEU A 493 -9.71 -46.60 25.31
N ARG A 494 -9.77 -45.98 26.50
CA ARG A 494 -9.06 -44.74 26.80
C ARG A 494 -7.54 -44.92 26.77
N ASP A 495 -7.04 -46.03 27.30
CA ASP A 495 -5.62 -46.39 27.26
C ASP A 495 -5.13 -46.61 25.81
N LYS A 496 -6.03 -47.03 24.90
CA LYS A 496 -5.80 -47.09 23.44
C LYS A 496 -5.95 -45.74 22.72
N GLY A 497 -6.11 -44.63 23.46
CA GLY A 497 -6.25 -43.28 22.91
C GLY A 497 -7.61 -42.99 22.27
N LEU A 498 -8.62 -43.84 22.49
CA LEU A 498 -9.99 -43.60 22.03
C LEU A 498 -10.76 -42.78 23.07
N ASN A 499 -11.79 -42.06 22.62
CA ASN A 499 -12.70 -41.33 23.50
C ASN A 499 -14.09 -42.00 23.53
N PRO A 500 -14.22 -43.19 24.13
CA PRO A 500 -15.49 -43.90 24.16
C PRO A 500 -16.49 -43.15 25.03
N LYS A 501 -17.76 -43.23 24.64
CA LYS A 501 -18.90 -42.76 25.44
C LYS A 501 -19.81 -43.94 25.76
N SER A 502 -20.73 -43.74 26.70
CA SER A 502 -21.64 -44.81 27.11
C SER A 502 -22.98 -44.29 27.58
N PHE A 503 -23.98 -45.15 27.52
CA PHE A 503 -25.29 -44.91 28.10
C PHE A 503 -25.84 -46.20 28.72
N TYR A 504 -26.72 -46.05 29.70
CA TYR A 504 -27.36 -47.17 30.37
C TYR A 504 -28.81 -47.28 29.90
N ARG A 505 -29.21 -48.46 29.44
CA ARG A 505 -30.60 -48.73 29.05
C ARG A 505 -31.34 -49.42 30.18
N ALA A 506 -32.21 -48.68 30.87
CA ALA A 506 -32.99 -49.22 31.98
C ALA A 506 -33.86 -50.42 31.58
N SER A 507 -34.40 -50.41 30.35
CA SER A 507 -35.24 -51.46 29.79
C SER A 507 -34.54 -52.82 29.66
N ARG A 508 -33.22 -52.81 29.40
CA ARG A 508 -32.41 -54.02 29.20
C ARG A 508 -31.42 -54.28 30.35
N LYS A 509 -31.29 -53.34 31.28
CA LYS A 509 -30.33 -53.36 32.40
C LYS A 509 -28.87 -53.55 31.96
N PHE A 510 -28.51 -52.95 30.82
CA PHE A 510 -27.17 -53.04 30.23
C PHE A 510 -26.56 -51.66 29.98
N ASN A 511 -25.23 -51.57 30.12
CA ASN A 511 -24.41 -50.43 29.73
C ASN A 511 -23.89 -50.63 28.31
N TYR A 512 -24.22 -49.69 27.42
CA TYR A 512 -23.79 -49.68 26.03
C TYR A 512 -22.60 -48.74 25.89
N VAL A 513 -21.51 -49.23 25.29
CA VAL A 513 -20.31 -48.43 25.00
C VAL A 513 -20.27 -48.16 23.51
N TYR A 514 -20.13 -46.89 23.11
CA TYR A 514 -20.11 -46.47 21.72
C TYR A 514 -18.90 -45.57 21.41
N LEU A 515 -18.45 -45.61 20.16
CA LEU A 515 -17.27 -44.89 19.69
C LEU A 515 -17.61 -43.57 19.00
N GLY A 516 -18.81 -43.46 18.42
CA GLY A 516 -19.28 -42.26 17.74
C GLY A 516 -20.80 -42.25 17.57
N ARG A 517 -21.36 -41.05 17.39
CA ARG A 517 -22.77 -40.81 17.03
C ARG A 517 -22.80 -40.08 15.69
N TYR A 518 -23.64 -40.57 14.78
CA TYR A 518 -23.73 -40.12 13.40
C TYR A 518 -25.16 -39.68 13.07
N ASN A 519 -25.28 -38.84 12.04
CA ASN A 519 -26.58 -38.30 11.65
C ASN A 519 -27.31 -39.18 10.62
N THR A 520 -26.60 -40.00 9.87
CA THR A 520 -27.17 -40.86 8.84
C THR A 520 -26.69 -42.31 8.98
N ILE A 521 -27.49 -43.27 8.50
CA ILE A 521 -27.08 -44.68 8.52
C ILE A 521 -25.82 -44.91 7.67
N ARG A 522 -25.65 -44.13 6.60
CA ARG A 522 -24.49 -44.20 5.70
C ARG A 522 -23.18 -43.87 6.42
N GLU A 523 -23.16 -42.77 7.18
CA GLU A 523 -22.01 -42.39 8.00
C GLU A 523 -21.69 -43.44 9.07
N ALA A 524 -22.71 -43.97 9.74
CA ALA A 524 -22.53 -45.00 10.76
C ALA A 524 -21.98 -46.30 10.17
N ARG A 525 -22.46 -46.72 8.99
CA ARG A 525 -21.94 -47.88 8.26
C ARG A 525 -20.50 -47.63 7.79
N GLN A 526 -20.19 -46.47 7.23
CA GLN A 526 -18.84 -46.11 6.83
C GLN A 526 -17.87 -46.19 8.02
N ALA A 527 -18.25 -45.67 9.18
CA ALA A 527 -17.43 -45.73 10.39
C ALA A 527 -17.27 -47.16 10.94
N ARG A 528 -18.31 -47.99 10.83
CA ARG A 528 -18.24 -49.42 11.16
C ARG A 528 -17.27 -50.16 10.22
N ASP A 529 -17.46 -49.97 8.92
CA ASP A 529 -16.77 -50.69 7.86
C ASP A 529 -15.29 -50.27 7.78
N SER A 530 -14.98 -49.00 8.07
CA SER A 530 -13.60 -48.50 8.21
C SER A 530 -12.92 -48.92 9.51
N LYS A 531 -13.57 -49.74 10.36
CA LYS A 531 -13.05 -50.12 11.68
C LYS A 531 -12.74 -48.89 12.55
N PHE A 532 -13.63 -47.91 12.50
CA PHE A 532 -13.47 -46.60 13.12
C PHE A 532 -12.13 -45.96 12.72
N ASN A 533 -11.90 -45.86 11.40
CA ASN A 533 -10.67 -45.38 10.77
C ASN A 533 -9.43 -46.19 11.18
N GLY A 534 -9.57 -47.52 11.23
CA GLY A 534 -8.53 -48.45 11.67
C GLY A 534 -8.24 -48.44 13.17
N ARG A 535 -8.86 -47.54 13.95
CA ARG A 535 -8.56 -47.37 15.38
C ARG A 535 -9.27 -48.39 16.27
N TYR A 536 -10.26 -49.12 15.75
CA TYR A 536 -10.99 -50.15 16.49
C TYR A 536 -11.31 -51.37 15.61
N THR A 537 -10.55 -52.44 15.78
CA THR A 537 -10.59 -53.63 14.92
C THR A 537 -11.71 -54.62 15.25
N ASP A 538 -12.16 -54.62 16.51
CA ASP A 538 -13.18 -55.54 16.99
C ASP A 538 -14.55 -55.27 16.33
N LYS A 539 -15.48 -56.22 16.47
CA LYS A 539 -16.81 -56.09 15.86
C LYS A 539 -17.58 -54.94 16.51
N THR A 540 -18.12 -54.05 15.68
CA THR A 540 -19.04 -52.98 16.07
C THR A 540 -20.38 -53.16 15.38
N TRP A 541 -21.43 -52.58 15.94
CA TRP A 541 -22.79 -52.66 15.39
C TRP A 541 -23.55 -51.35 15.62
N ILE A 542 -24.64 -51.14 14.89
CA ILE A 542 -25.32 -49.84 14.87
C ILE A 542 -26.59 -49.90 15.71
N PHE A 543 -26.69 -48.98 16.66
CA PHE A 543 -27.91 -48.73 17.45
C PHE A 543 -28.53 -47.40 17.03
N ARG A 544 -29.77 -47.41 16.57
CA ARG A 544 -30.48 -46.19 16.18
C ARG A 544 -31.43 -45.72 17.28
N VAL A 545 -31.37 -44.44 17.59
CA VAL A 545 -32.37 -43.75 18.42
C VAL A 545 -33.22 -42.88 17.50
N VAL A 546 -34.53 -43.08 17.53
CA VAL A 546 -35.50 -42.28 16.79
C VAL A 546 -36.29 -41.39 17.74
N GLU A 547 -36.56 -40.16 17.31
CA GLU A 547 -37.43 -39.23 18.05
C GLU A 547 -38.88 -39.73 18.01
N LYS A 548 -39.59 -39.60 19.14
CA LYS A 548 -40.97 -40.08 19.31
C LYS A 548 -41.95 -39.42 18.32
#